data_AF-A0A3C2AJ08-F1
#
_entry.id   AF-A0A3C2AJ08-F1
#
_cell.length_a   1.000
_cell.length_b   1.000
_cell.length_c   1.000
_cell.angle_alpha   90.00
_cell.angle_beta   90.00
_cell.angle_gamma   90.00
#
_symmetry.space_group_name_H-M   'P 1'
#
loop_
_entity.id
_entity.type
_entity.pdbx_description
1 polymer ?
#
loop_
_entity_poly.entity_id
_entity_poly.type
_entity_poly.pdbx_seq_one_letter_code
_entity_poly.pdbx_strand_id
1 'polypeptide(L)' 'KRGADNKLICFVHPKDTSGVLMELCQEISE' A
#
# COMPACT_ATOMS: atom_id res chain seq x y z
N LYS A 1 2.38 1.25 -8.23
CA LYS A 1 3.49 2.02 -8.86
C LYS A 1 4.68 2.01 -7.90
N ARG A 2 5.92 2.19 -8.36
CA ARG A 2 7.05 2.42 -7.44
C ARG A 2 6.72 3.66 -6.60
N GLY A 3 6.59 3.46 -5.29
CA GLY A 3 6.14 4.44 -4.32
C GLY A 3 7.28 4.98 -3.47
N ALA A 4 6.93 5.46 -2.27
CA ALA A 4 7.92 5.85 -1.28
C ALA A 4 8.90 4.70 -0.99
N ASP A 5 10.15 5.05 -0.68
CA ASP A 5 11.25 4.10 -0.40
C ASP A 5 11.51 3.07 -1.51
N ASN A 6 11.15 3.38 -2.76
CA ASN A 6 11.23 2.46 -3.91
C ASN A 6 10.44 1.15 -3.75
N LYS A 7 9.47 1.09 -2.82
CA LYS A 7 8.62 -0.09 -2.60
C LYS A 7 7.44 -0.11 -3.57
N LEU A 8 6.82 -1.29 -3.72
CA LEU A 8 5.49 -1.39 -4.31
C LEU A 8 4.47 -0.94 -3.26
N ILE A 9 3.68 0.08 -3.62
CA ILE A 9 2.62 0.60 -2.76
C ILE A 9 1.24 0.40 -3.37
N CYS A 10 0.26 0.11 -2.50
CA CYS A 10 -1.17 0.06 -2.81
C CYS A 10 -1.96 0.58 -1.61
N PHE A 11 -3.07 1.28 -1.88
CA PHE A 11 -4.01 1.72 -0.85
C PHE A 11 -5.27 0.88 -0.89
N VAL A 12 -5.74 0.48 0.29
CA VAL A 12 -7.02 -0.21 0.45
C VAL A 12 -8.06 0.81 0.91
N HIS A 13 -9.18 0.87 0.18
CA HIS A 13 -10.21 1.86 0.44
C HIS A 13 -10.91 1.59 1.79
N PRO A 14 -11.19 2.61 2.63
CA PRO A 14 -11.83 2.48 3.96
C PRO A 14 -13.14 1.69 4.00
N LYS A 15 -13.85 1.64 2.86
CA LYS A 15 -15.06 0.83 2.66
C LYS A 15 -14.82 -0.65 2.96
N ASP A 16 -13.62 -1.13 2.65
CA ASP A 16 -13.24 -2.54 2.76
C ASP A 16 -12.37 -2.81 4.01
N THR A 17 -12.08 -1.77 4.81
CA THR A 17 -11.18 -1.80 5.98
C THR A 17 -11.78 -1.09 7.20
N SER A 18 -13.07 -1.32 7.48
CA SER A 18 -13.78 -0.82 8.68
C SER A 18 -13.61 0.67 8.96
N GLY A 19 -13.55 1.49 7.90
CA GLY A 19 -13.41 2.95 8.01
C GLY A 19 -11.97 3.46 8.16
N VAL A 20 -10.96 2.58 8.05
CA VAL A 20 -9.55 2.96 8.20
C VAL A 20 -8.84 2.90 6.85
N LEU A 21 -8.25 4.00 6.39
CA LEU A 21 -7.41 3.96 5.19
C LEU A 21 -6.12 3.19 5.51
N MET A 22 -5.83 2.16 4.71
CA MET A 22 -4.64 1.34 4.89
C MET A 22 -3.70 1.45 3.70
N GLU A 23 -2.39 1.52 3.99
CA GLU A 23 -1.30 1.43 3.01
C GLU A 23 -0.64 0.05 3.11
N LEU A 24 -0.44 -0.60 1.96
CA LEU A 24 0.34 -1.83 1.84
C LEU A 24 1.65 -1.51 1.16
N CYS A 25 2.75 -1.91 1.80
CA CYS A 25 4.11 -1.76 1.29
C CYS A 25 4.73 -3.14 1.07
N GLN A 26 5.28 -3.38 -0.11
CA GLN A 26 6.04 -4.60 -0.42
C GLN A 26 7.42 -4.23 -0.97
N GLU A 27 8.46 -4.86 -0.43
CA GLU A 27 9.82 -4.75 -0.97
C GLU A 27 9.88 -5.32 -2.39
N ILE A 28 10.66 -4.65 -3.25
CA ILE A 28 10.96 -5.18 -4.58
C ILE A 28 12.19 -6.07 -4.41
N SER A 29 11.98 -7.39 -4.36
CA SER A 29 13.07 -8.35 -4.50
C SER A 29 13.62 -8.27 -5.93
N GLU A 30 14.94 -8.10 -6.07
CA GLU A 30 15.64 -8.17 -7.36
C GLU A 30 15.65 -9.60 -7.93
#